data_AF-A0A059X8N0-F1
#
_entry.id   AF-A0A059X8N0-F1
#
_cell.length_a   1.000
_cell.length_b   1.000
_cell.length_c   1.000
_cell.angle_alpha   90.00
_cell.angle_beta   90.00
_cell.angle_gamma   90.00
#
_symmetry.space_group_name_H-M   'P 1'
#
loop_
_entity.id
_entity.type
_entity.pdbx_description
1 polymer ?
#
loop_
_entity_poly.entity_id
_entity_poly.type
_entity_poly.pdbx_seq_one_letter_code
_entity_poly.pdbx_strand_id
1 'polypeptide(L)'
;LEVGVTIQNGTTTKFGGALTAATITTVTLDSVLLLNNTAQIDGGAIRNWGHMTIRNSAIISNTARVNGGGISAVASQTNTLALTLENTTISGNRADLDGGGIYLFNSVARLFNTTVAYNVADADLNGPATGGAIDNHQGSFTARNSILAPNFGTFTVTDPILFGERDCAGEVKTTGYSLIGPALAHCTYVGPWTYNSVTKLDTLKYYGGQTPVHGLLSGSPAIDAGESPNCTDAIGAPILLDQRGYVRPVNGGVAGRRCDIGAFELYPQSLFLPLIKK
;
A
#
# COMPACT_ATOMS: atom_id res chain seq x y z
N LEU A 1 7.78 -1.03 24.29
CA LEU A 1 7.64 -0.85 22.83
C LEU A 1 8.55 0.30 22.45
N GLU A 2 9.64 0.04 21.72
CA GLU A 2 10.31 1.12 20.99
C GLU A 2 9.37 1.53 19.85
N VAL A 3 8.85 2.74 19.92
CA VAL A 3 8.03 3.33 18.86
C VAL A 3 8.99 3.64 17.71
N GLY A 4 8.63 3.23 16.49
CA GLY A 4 9.40 3.60 15.29
C GLY A 4 9.49 5.11 15.10
N VAL A 5 10.35 5.57 14.18
CA VAL A 5 10.44 7.01 13.87
C VAL A 5 9.12 7.50 13.29
N THR A 6 8.56 8.57 13.85
CA THR A 6 7.34 9.19 13.33
C THR A 6 7.64 10.58 12.78
N ILE A 7 7.27 10.82 11.51
CA ILE A 7 7.31 12.15 10.88
C ILE A 7 5.86 12.54 10.58
N GLN A 8 5.38 13.60 11.22
CA GLN A 8 3.97 13.92 11.17
C GLN A 8 3.67 15.42 11.16
N ASN A 9 2.50 15.76 10.61
CA ASN A 9 1.98 17.14 10.53
C ASN A 9 2.93 18.11 9.80
N GLY A 10 3.84 17.61 8.97
CA GLY A 10 4.67 18.44 8.10
C GLY A 10 3.79 19.10 7.03
N THR A 11 4.04 20.37 6.73
CA THR A 11 3.32 21.11 5.69
C THR A 11 4.30 21.86 4.81
N THR A 12 4.14 21.74 3.49
CA THR A 12 4.98 22.43 2.50
C THR A 12 4.14 23.02 1.39
N THR A 13 4.56 24.18 0.86
CA THR A 13 3.96 24.79 -0.33
C THR A 13 4.42 24.15 -1.64
N LYS A 14 5.32 23.16 -1.56
CA LYS A 14 5.85 22.43 -2.71
C LYS A 14 5.54 20.94 -2.60
N PHE A 15 6.57 20.10 -2.67
CA PHE A 15 6.47 18.65 -2.75
C PHE A 15 6.90 18.00 -1.43
N GLY A 16 6.39 16.80 -1.15
CA GLY A 16 6.89 15.96 -0.06
C GLY A 16 6.68 16.58 1.32
N GLY A 17 5.46 16.47 1.86
CA GLY A 17 5.11 17.08 3.15
C GLY A 17 5.95 16.58 4.33
N ALA A 18 6.48 15.36 4.26
CA ALA A 18 7.45 14.81 5.21
C ALA A 18 8.87 14.75 4.63
N LEU A 19 9.00 14.22 3.40
CA LEU A 19 10.29 13.89 2.82
C LEU A 19 10.30 14.14 1.32
N THR A 20 11.39 14.72 0.82
CA THR A 20 11.70 14.78 -0.60
C THR A 20 13.04 14.08 -0.84
N ALA A 21 13.02 12.96 -1.55
CA ALA A 21 14.22 12.31 -2.05
C ALA A 21 14.67 13.01 -3.33
N ALA A 22 15.86 13.60 -3.30
CA ALA A 22 16.43 14.32 -4.43
C ALA A 22 16.87 13.35 -5.54
N THR A 23 17.09 13.91 -6.73
CA THR A 23 17.58 13.17 -7.90
C THR A 23 18.79 12.32 -7.55
N ILE A 24 18.82 11.07 -8.04
CA ILE A 24 19.92 10.08 -7.86
C ILE A 24 20.32 9.77 -6.41
N THR A 25 19.54 10.21 -5.41
CA THR A 25 19.78 9.82 -4.02
C THR A 25 19.18 8.46 -3.73
N THR A 26 19.78 7.72 -2.78
CA THR A 26 19.22 6.48 -2.24
C THR A 26 18.72 6.74 -0.82
N VAL A 27 17.45 6.46 -0.57
CA VAL A 27 16.82 6.60 0.76
C VAL A 27 16.22 5.27 1.18
N THR A 28 16.51 4.84 2.41
CA THR A 28 15.88 3.68 3.03
C THR A 28 15.09 4.12 4.25
N LEU A 29 13.79 3.81 4.28
CA LEU A 29 12.93 3.96 5.44
C LEU A 29 12.62 2.55 5.98
N ASP A 30 12.88 2.32 7.26
CA ASP A 30 12.57 1.08 7.95
C ASP A 30 11.85 1.39 9.25
N SER A 31 10.67 0.81 9.43
CA SER A 31 9.85 1.00 10.63
C SER A 31 9.54 2.47 10.93
N VAL A 32 9.17 3.21 9.87
CA VAL A 32 8.82 4.64 9.93
C VAL A 32 7.32 4.83 9.77
N LEU A 33 6.74 5.75 10.55
CA LEU A 33 5.38 6.25 10.36
C LEU A 33 5.43 7.66 9.75
N LEU A 34 4.85 7.83 8.57
CA LEU A 34 4.59 9.14 7.96
C LEU A 34 3.10 9.46 8.07
N LEU A 35 2.74 10.38 8.96
CA LEU A 35 1.35 10.62 9.35
C LEU A 35 0.90 12.08 9.14
N ASN A 36 -0.24 12.29 8.50
CA ASN A 36 -0.88 13.62 8.41
C ASN A 36 0.01 14.72 7.82
N ASN A 37 0.91 14.39 6.91
CA ASN A 37 1.73 15.38 6.22
C ASN A 37 0.99 15.91 5.00
N THR A 38 1.25 17.18 4.65
CA THR A 38 0.55 17.89 3.57
C THR A 38 1.53 18.57 2.62
N ALA A 39 1.33 18.36 1.32
CA ALA A 39 2.02 19.04 0.24
C ALA A 39 1.03 19.80 -0.66
N GLN A 40 1.35 21.04 -1.05
CA GLN A 40 0.52 21.80 -2.00
C GLN A 40 0.73 21.40 -3.46
N ILE A 41 1.68 20.51 -3.76
CA ILE A 41 1.84 19.96 -5.11
C ILE A 41 1.70 18.43 -5.04
N ASP A 42 2.79 17.68 -5.22
CA ASP A 42 2.74 16.22 -5.25
C ASP A 42 3.41 15.59 -4.01
N GLY A 43 2.97 14.37 -3.68
CA GLY A 43 3.60 13.56 -2.65
C GLY A 43 3.28 14.09 -1.25
N GLY A 44 2.06 13.84 -0.78
CA GLY A 44 1.60 14.40 0.50
C GLY A 44 2.51 14.01 1.66
N ALA A 45 3.01 12.78 1.67
CA ALA A 45 4.11 12.37 2.53
C ALA A 45 5.46 12.52 1.81
N ILE A 46 5.59 11.82 0.68
CA ILE A 46 6.88 11.62 0.02
C ILE A 46 6.83 12.11 -1.42
N ARG A 47 7.79 12.94 -1.78
CA ARG A 47 8.20 13.15 -3.17
C ARG A 47 9.47 12.37 -3.46
N ASN A 48 9.44 11.45 -4.42
CA ASN A 48 10.61 10.67 -4.81
C ASN A 48 11.10 11.03 -6.21
N TRP A 49 12.31 11.60 -6.30
CA TRP A 49 13.11 11.73 -7.52
C TRP A 49 14.37 10.85 -7.48
N GLY A 50 14.51 9.95 -6.51
CA GLY A 50 15.67 9.06 -6.35
C GLY A 50 15.29 7.58 -6.35
N HIS A 51 16.19 6.76 -5.80
CA HIS A 51 15.93 5.37 -5.43
C HIS A 51 15.43 5.34 -3.98
N MET A 52 14.31 4.67 -3.74
CA MET A 52 13.73 4.60 -2.41
C MET A 52 13.28 3.19 -2.08
N THR A 53 13.72 2.71 -0.91
CA THR A 53 13.22 1.47 -0.32
C THR A 53 12.51 1.82 0.98
N ILE A 54 11.25 1.40 1.09
CA ILE A 54 10.43 1.59 2.29
C ILE A 54 10.01 0.21 2.77
N ARG A 55 10.36 -0.12 4.01
CA ARG A 55 10.02 -1.41 4.62
C ARG A 55 9.48 -1.29 6.02
N ASN A 56 8.60 -2.22 6.40
CA ASN A 56 7.98 -2.31 7.72
C ASN A 56 7.33 -0.98 8.19
N SER A 57 6.94 -0.14 7.24
CA SER A 57 6.58 1.25 7.50
C SER A 57 5.09 1.48 7.27
N ALA A 58 4.60 2.64 7.69
CA ALA A 58 3.23 3.08 7.48
C ALA A 58 3.19 4.52 6.95
N ILE A 59 2.44 4.75 5.88
CA ILE A 59 2.23 6.06 5.24
C ILE A 59 0.75 6.35 5.29
N ILE A 60 0.33 7.14 6.27
CA ILE A 60 -1.05 7.21 6.72
C ILE A 60 -1.58 8.65 6.66
N SER A 61 -2.77 8.82 6.10
CA SER A 61 -3.54 10.09 6.17
C SER A 61 -2.79 11.34 5.69
N ASN A 62 -1.87 11.18 4.74
CA ASN A 62 -1.17 12.30 4.11
C ASN A 62 -1.99 12.87 2.95
N THR A 63 -1.79 14.15 2.65
CA THR A 63 -2.60 14.90 1.67
C THR A 63 -1.72 15.62 0.64
N ALA A 64 -2.02 15.47 -0.65
CA ALA A 64 -1.44 16.23 -1.74
C ALA A 64 -2.55 17.01 -2.47
N ARG A 65 -2.30 18.28 -2.80
CA ARG A 65 -3.23 19.10 -3.60
C ARG A 65 -3.18 18.81 -5.10
N VAL A 66 -2.26 17.96 -5.53
CA VAL A 66 -2.15 17.54 -6.93
C VAL A 66 -2.12 16.01 -6.92
N ASN A 67 -0.97 15.35 -7.09
CA ASN A 67 -0.93 13.88 -7.22
C ASN A 67 -0.19 13.20 -6.06
N GLY A 68 -0.51 11.93 -5.83
CA GLY A 68 0.27 11.09 -4.91
C GLY A 68 0.03 11.49 -3.46
N GLY A 69 -1.17 11.26 -2.94
CA GLY A 69 -1.54 11.66 -1.58
C GLY A 69 -0.58 11.09 -0.53
N GLY A 70 -0.17 9.84 -0.70
CA GLY A 70 0.94 9.25 0.06
C GLY A 70 2.29 9.56 -0.59
N ILE A 71 2.51 9.00 -1.79
CA ILE A 71 3.79 9.03 -2.49
C ILE A 71 3.60 9.52 -3.92
N SER A 72 4.47 10.43 -4.37
CA SER A 72 4.65 10.75 -5.80
C SER A 72 6.06 10.43 -6.25
N ALA A 73 6.21 9.40 -7.07
CA ALA A 73 7.48 8.95 -7.63
C ALA A 73 7.58 9.34 -9.10
N VAL A 74 8.59 10.15 -9.44
CA VAL A 74 8.73 10.71 -10.78
C VAL A 74 10.17 10.63 -11.24
N ALA A 75 10.38 10.20 -12.49
CA ALA A 75 11.68 10.22 -13.13
C ALA A 75 11.69 11.12 -14.36
N SER A 76 12.85 11.73 -14.64
CA SER A 76 13.08 12.52 -15.85
C SER A 76 13.29 11.66 -17.09
N GLN A 77 13.63 10.38 -16.90
CA GLN A 77 13.78 9.38 -17.96
C GLN A 77 13.08 8.10 -17.52
N THR A 78 12.38 7.46 -18.46
CA THR A 78 11.60 6.24 -18.20
C THR A 78 12.45 5.16 -17.55
N ASN A 79 11.91 4.56 -16.47
CA ASN A 79 12.45 3.38 -15.80
C ASN A 79 13.83 3.53 -15.13
N THR A 80 14.29 4.74 -14.89
CA THR A 80 15.63 4.97 -14.28
C THR A 80 15.63 4.95 -12.75
N LEU A 81 14.47 5.13 -12.11
CA LEU A 81 14.33 5.29 -10.67
C LEU A 81 13.31 4.31 -10.10
N ALA A 82 13.65 3.68 -8.98
CA ALA A 82 12.83 2.65 -8.35
C ALA A 82 12.33 3.05 -6.96
N LEU A 83 11.03 2.93 -6.75
CA LEU A 83 10.37 2.85 -5.46
C LEU A 83 10.10 1.38 -5.13
N THR A 84 10.71 0.86 -4.07
CA THR A 84 10.47 -0.50 -3.57
C THR A 84 9.76 -0.42 -2.22
N LEU A 85 8.64 -1.11 -2.10
CA LEU A 85 7.80 -1.17 -0.91
C LEU A 85 7.71 -2.62 -0.43
N GLU A 86 8.08 -2.86 0.82
CA GLU A 86 8.08 -4.20 1.42
C GLU A 86 7.38 -4.17 2.77
N ASN A 87 6.44 -5.07 3.03
CA ASN A 87 5.73 -5.13 4.33
C ASN A 87 5.20 -3.76 4.79
N THR A 88 4.72 -2.93 3.87
CA THR A 88 4.37 -1.54 4.16
C THR A 88 2.86 -1.33 4.07
N THR A 89 2.31 -0.41 4.86
CA THR A 89 0.90 -0.02 4.79
C THR A 89 0.79 1.42 4.33
N ILE A 90 0.07 1.63 3.23
CA ILE A 90 -0.26 2.96 2.69
C ILE A 90 -1.77 3.10 2.80
N SER A 91 -2.25 3.94 3.72
CA SER A 91 -3.69 4.00 4.00
C SER A 91 -4.23 5.37 4.33
N GLY A 92 -5.46 5.63 3.87
CA GLY A 92 -6.18 6.87 4.18
C GLY A 92 -5.57 8.13 3.56
N ASN A 93 -4.62 8.01 2.62
CA ASN A 93 -4.00 9.16 1.97
C ASN A 93 -4.92 9.76 0.90
N ARG A 94 -4.78 11.06 0.64
CA ARG A 94 -5.68 11.82 -0.25
C ARG A 94 -4.90 12.65 -1.26
N ALA A 95 -5.28 12.55 -2.52
CA ALA A 95 -4.85 13.43 -3.60
C ALA A 95 -6.08 14.18 -4.13
N ASP A 96 -5.96 15.49 -4.33
CA ASP A 96 -7.02 16.27 -4.98
C ASP A 96 -7.13 15.88 -6.46
N LEU A 97 -6.05 15.41 -7.10
CA LEU A 97 -6.07 14.78 -8.43
C LEU A 97 -5.78 13.27 -8.32
N ASP A 98 -4.76 12.76 -9.02
CA ASP A 98 -4.56 11.34 -9.25
C ASP A 98 -3.67 10.66 -8.20
N GLY A 99 -3.81 9.34 -8.07
CA GLY A 99 -2.89 8.55 -7.24
C GLY A 99 -3.07 8.82 -5.75
N GLY A 100 -4.24 8.50 -5.18
CA GLY A 100 -4.53 8.77 -3.77
C GLY A 100 -3.47 8.19 -2.83
N GLY A 101 -3.05 6.95 -3.07
CA GLY A 101 -1.93 6.30 -2.40
C GLY A 101 -0.60 6.64 -3.08
N ILE A 102 -0.45 6.22 -4.34
CA ILE A 102 0.78 6.33 -5.12
C ILE A 102 0.48 6.98 -6.47
N TYR A 103 1.26 7.98 -6.84
CA TYR A 103 1.34 8.47 -8.22
C TYR A 103 2.71 8.14 -8.81
N LEU A 104 2.72 7.56 -10.01
CA LEU A 104 3.94 7.16 -10.71
C LEU A 104 4.01 7.83 -12.08
N PHE A 105 5.06 8.63 -12.33
CA PHE A 105 5.30 9.24 -13.65
C PHE A 105 6.68 8.85 -14.18
N ASN A 106 6.69 8.09 -15.29
CA ASN A 106 7.92 7.61 -15.94
C ASN A 106 8.89 6.84 -14.99
N SER A 107 8.41 6.35 -13.86
CA SER A 107 9.21 5.72 -12.80
C SER A 107 8.81 4.26 -12.60
N VAL A 108 9.51 3.54 -11.72
CA VAL A 108 9.23 2.14 -11.39
C VAL A 108 8.78 2.02 -9.94
N ALA A 109 7.68 1.31 -9.71
CA ALA A 109 7.25 0.92 -8.38
C ALA A 109 7.10 -0.59 -8.25
N ARG A 110 7.67 -1.16 -7.19
CA ARG A 110 7.60 -2.59 -6.88
C ARG A 110 7.08 -2.79 -5.46
N LEU A 111 5.98 -3.54 -5.34
CA LEU A 111 5.35 -3.85 -4.05
C LEU A 111 5.48 -5.33 -3.75
N PHE A 112 6.01 -5.63 -2.56
CA PHE A 112 6.07 -6.98 -2.00
C PHE A 112 5.37 -6.97 -0.66
N ASN A 113 4.35 -7.81 -0.52
CA ASN A 113 3.63 -7.93 0.75
C ASN A 113 3.19 -6.58 1.32
N THR A 114 2.64 -5.72 0.48
CA THR A 114 2.26 -4.34 0.85
C THR A 114 0.74 -4.22 0.81
N THR A 115 0.18 -3.40 1.70
CA THR A 115 -1.25 -3.08 1.72
C THR A 115 -1.44 -1.61 1.38
N VAL A 116 -2.09 -1.32 0.26
CA VAL A 116 -2.51 0.01 -0.19
C VAL A 116 -4.03 0.04 -0.17
N ALA A 117 -4.61 0.67 0.84
CA ALA A 117 -6.06 0.63 1.07
C ALA A 117 -6.60 1.95 1.59
N TYR A 118 -7.87 2.21 1.38
CA TYR A 118 -8.61 3.39 1.82
C TYR A 118 -8.01 4.73 1.38
N ASN A 119 -7.22 4.74 0.31
CA ASN A 119 -6.70 5.97 -0.26
C ASN A 119 -7.70 6.57 -1.27
N VAL A 120 -7.65 7.89 -1.43
CA VAL A 120 -8.64 8.67 -2.20
C VAL A 120 -7.92 9.54 -3.24
N ALA A 121 -8.24 9.36 -4.51
CA ALA A 121 -8.02 10.34 -5.58
C ALA A 121 -9.31 11.15 -5.82
N ASP A 122 -9.21 12.31 -6.48
CA ASP A 122 -10.29 13.32 -6.60
C ASP A 122 -10.88 13.68 -5.24
N ALA A 123 -10.03 14.09 -4.30
CA ALA A 123 -10.46 14.46 -2.96
C ALA A 123 -11.17 15.83 -2.90
N ASP A 124 -11.01 16.69 -3.92
CA ASP A 124 -11.61 18.02 -3.99
C ASP A 124 -12.91 18.08 -4.83
N LEU A 125 -13.25 17.00 -5.53
CA LEU A 125 -14.53 16.79 -6.23
C LEU A 125 -14.79 17.76 -7.37
N ASN A 126 -13.74 18.27 -8.01
CA ASN A 126 -13.88 19.26 -9.07
C ASN A 126 -13.57 18.75 -10.48
N GLY A 127 -13.17 17.48 -10.64
CA GLY A 127 -12.79 16.96 -11.94
C GLY A 127 -12.63 15.44 -11.97
N PRO A 128 -12.36 14.86 -13.16
CA PRO A 128 -12.07 13.45 -13.25
C PRO A 128 -10.63 13.20 -12.78
N ALA A 129 -10.47 12.54 -11.64
CA ALA A 129 -9.21 11.91 -11.26
C ALA A 129 -9.37 10.41 -11.04
N THR A 130 -8.26 9.68 -11.01
CA THR A 130 -8.24 8.22 -10.97
C THR A 130 -7.11 7.65 -10.10
N GLY A 131 -7.10 6.34 -9.91
CA GLY A 131 -6.01 5.67 -9.19
C GLY A 131 -6.00 5.93 -7.68
N GLY A 132 -7.08 5.58 -6.99
CA GLY A 132 -7.17 5.67 -5.53
C GLY A 132 -6.00 4.99 -4.83
N ALA A 133 -5.66 3.74 -5.20
CA ALA A 133 -4.45 3.08 -4.72
C ALA A 133 -3.22 3.59 -5.49
N ILE A 134 -3.30 3.53 -6.82
CA ILE A 134 -2.21 3.93 -7.71
C ILE A 134 -2.67 4.54 -9.03
N ASP A 135 -2.06 5.63 -9.46
CA ASP A 135 -2.06 6.05 -10.85
C ASP A 135 -0.67 5.79 -11.46
N ASN A 136 -0.61 4.91 -12.47
CA ASN A 136 0.59 4.61 -13.23
C ASN A 136 0.59 5.33 -14.59
N HIS A 137 1.16 6.54 -14.60
CA HIS A 137 1.30 7.36 -15.79
C HIS A 137 2.66 7.13 -16.47
N GLN A 138 2.67 6.27 -17.47
CA GLN A 138 3.87 5.94 -18.29
C GLN A 138 5.04 5.31 -17.48
N GLY A 139 4.77 4.76 -16.30
CA GLY A 139 5.74 4.03 -15.49
C GLY A 139 5.60 2.51 -15.59
N SER A 140 6.39 1.81 -14.78
CA SER A 140 6.29 0.36 -14.60
C SER A 140 5.89 0.04 -13.16
N PHE A 141 4.75 -0.61 -13.00
CA PHE A 141 4.28 -1.06 -11.70
C PHE A 141 4.24 -2.59 -11.64
N THR A 142 4.82 -3.17 -10.58
CA THR A 142 4.70 -4.60 -10.29
C THR A 142 4.34 -4.85 -8.83
N ALA A 143 3.37 -5.72 -8.58
CA ALA A 143 3.01 -6.18 -7.24
C ALA A 143 3.17 -7.71 -7.10
N ARG A 144 3.55 -8.15 -5.90
CA ARG A 144 3.50 -9.54 -5.46
C ARG A 144 2.97 -9.61 -4.03
N ASN A 145 2.08 -10.57 -3.76
CA ASN A 145 1.49 -10.79 -2.45
C ASN A 145 0.96 -9.49 -1.83
N SER A 146 0.42 -8.56 -2.63
CA SER A 146 0.04 -7.23 -2.14
C SER A 146 -1.47 -6.99 -2.29
N ILE A 147 -2.01 -6.13 -1.44
CA ILE A 147 -3.41 -5.70 -1.47
C ILE A 147 -3.45 -4.27 -1.97
N LEU A 148 -4.23 -3.99 -3.02
CA LEU A 148 -4.47 -2.66 -3.56
C LEU A 148 -5.95 -2.28 -3.46
N ALA A 149 -6.65 -2.71 -2.40
CA ALA A 149 -8.09 -2.49 -2.24
C ALA A 149 -8.55 -2.49 -0.77
N PRO A 150 -9.68 -1.83 -0.44
CA PRO A 150 -10.46 -0.96 -1.33
C PRO A 150 -9.87 0.45 -1.38
N ASN A 151 -9.84 1.09 -2.54
CA ASN A 151 -9.48 2.52 -2.69
C ASN A 151 -10.49 3.24 -3.57
N PHE A 152 -10.46 4.57 -3.54
CA PHE A 152 -11.49 5.43 -4.10
C PHE A 152 -10.87 6.43 -5.08
N GLY A 153 -11.47 6.65 -6.24
CA GLY A 153 -11.00 7.66 -7.19
C GLY A 153 -11.93 8.85 -7.38
N THR A 154 -12.96 8.98 -6.53
CA THR A 154 -13.96 10.06 -6.57
C THR A 154 -14.79 9.90 -5.31
N PHE A 155 -14.89 10.94 -4.47
CA PHE A 155 -15.82 10.94 -3.34
C PHE A 155 -17.12 11.69 -3.72
N THR A 156 -17.85 11.21 -4.73
CA THR A 156 -19.14 11.84 -5.07
C THR A 156 -20.30 11.22 -4.29
N VAL A 157 -21.14 12.07 -3.70
CA VAL A 157 -22.28 11.69 -2.84
C VAL A 157 -23.52 11.21 -3.61
N THR A 158 -23.48 11.19 -4.94
CA THR A 158 -24.66 10.93 -5.80
C THR A 158 -24.80 9.50 -6.29
N ASP A 159 -23.84 8.61 -6.02
CA ASP A 159 -23.97 7.20 -6.36
C ASP A 159 -23.63 6.29 -5.18
N PRO A 160 -24.64 5.78 -4.44
CA PRO A 160 -24.42 4.93 -3.29
C PRO A 160 -23.88 3.53 -3.62
N ILE A 161 -23.70 3.20 -4.90
CA ILE A 161 -23.26 1.88 -5.38
C ILE A 161 -21.94 2.00 -6.18
N LEU A 162 -21.52 3.22 -6.55
CA LEU A 162 -20.19 3.54 -7.07
C LEU A 162 -19.22 4.07 -5.99
N PHE A 163 -19.44 3.69 -4.73
CA PHE A 163 -18.39 3.64 -3.70
C PHE A 163 -17.29 2.59 -4.01
N GLY A 164 -17.17 2.17 -5.28
CA GLY A 164 -16.37 1.04 -5.75
C GLY A 164 -15.30 1.46 -6.77
N GLU A 165 -14.05 1.22 -6.38
CA GLU A 165 -13.08 0.47 -7.21
C GLU A 165 -12.41 1.22 -8.35
N ARG A 166 -12.03 2.48 -8.15
CA ARG A 166 -10.90 3.06 -8.90
C ARG A 166 -9.60 2.78 -8.14
N ASP A 167 -9.29 1.51 -7.90
CA ASP A 167 -8.03 1.15 -7.22
C ASP A 167 -6.82 1.62 -8.02
N CYS A 168 -6.93 1.63 -9.34
CA CYS A 168 -5.82 1.95 -10.22
C CYS A 168 -6.19 2.89 -11.36
N ALA A 169 -5.15 3.41 -12.00
CA ALA A 169 -5.16 3.89 -13.36
C ALA A 169 -3.84 3.50 -14.04
N GLY A 170 -3.89 3.30 -15.36
CA GLY A 170 -2.77 2.78 -16.14
C GLY A 170 -2.56 1.27 -15.99
N GLU A 171 -1.43 0.78 -16.50
CA GLU A 171 -1.07 -0.63 -16.42
C GLU A 171 -0.58 -1.00 -15.02
N VAL A 172 -1.18 -2.01 -14.41
CA VAL A 172 -0.72 -2.61 -13.15
C VAL A 172 -0.48 -4.10 -13.36
N LYS A 173 0.78 -4.50 -13.13
CA LYS A 173 1.22 -5.88 -13.30
C LYS A 173 1.35 -6.60 -11.96
N THR A 174 1.01 -7.88 -11.91
CA THR A 174 1.49 -8.79 -10.85
C THR A 174 2.52 -9.77 -11.37
N THR A 175 3.39 -10.18 -10.46
CA THR A 175 4.31 -11.30 -10.65
C THR A 175 4.06 -12.39 -9.61
N GLY A 176 2.81 -12.52 -9.16
CA GLY A 176 2.35 -13.42 -8.10
C GLY A 176 0.92 -13.07 -7.66
N TYR A 177 0.34 -13.79 -6.69
CA TYR A 177 -1.03 -13.55 -6.23
C TYR A 177 -1.09 -12.20 -5.50
N SER A 178 -1.95 -11.30 -5.96
CA SER A 178 -2.23 -10.02 -5.31
C SER A 178 -3.72 -9.76 -5.37
N LEU A 179 -4.23 -8.97 -4.43
CA LEU A 179 -5.64 -8.61 -4.36
C LEU A 179 -5.84 -7.19 -4.85
N ILE A 180 -6.80 -7.02 -5.75
CA ILE A 180 -7.27 -5.73 -6.24
C ILE A 180 -8.78 -5.82 -6.47
N GLY A 181 -9.47 -4.68 -6.42
CA GLY A 181 -10.85 -4.60 -6.83
C GLY A 181 -11.03 -4.90 -8.33
N PRO A 182 -12.26 -5.15 -8.78
CA PRO A 182 -12.55 -5.39 -10.18
C PRO A 182 -12.07 -4.25 -11.08
N ALA A 183 -11.68 -4.60 -12.31
CA ALA A 183 -11.13 -3.65 -13.27
C ALA A 183 -12.21 -2.66 -13.71
N LEU A 184 -11.90 -1.37 -13.63
CA LEU A 184 -12.66 -0.31 -14.30
C LEU A 184 -11.88 0.22 -15.51
N ALA A 185 -12.54 1.05 -16.33
CA ALA A 185 -12.04 1.51 -17.64
C ALA A 185 -10.64 2.16 -17.64
N HIS A 186 -10.13 2.58 -16.47
CA HIS A 186 -8.84 3.26 -16.34
C HIS A 186 -7.69 2.31 -15.97
N CYS A 187 -7.95 1.06 -15.63
CA CYS A 187 -6.92 0.08 -15.25
C CYS A 187 -6.69 -0.95 -16.35
N THR A 188 -5.42 -1.25 -16.62
CA THR A 188 -5.04 -2.42 -17.41
C THR A 188 -4.35 -3.43 -16.51
N TYR A 189 -4.95 -4.61 -16.36
CA TYR A 189 -4.41 -5.68 -15.53
C TYR A 189 -3.52 -6.61 -16.33
N VAL A 190 -2.31 -6.86 -15.80
CA VAL A 190 -1.37 -7.82 -16.37
C VAL A 190 -0.95 -8.81 -15.29
N GLY A 191 -1.08 -10.11 -15.55
CA GLY A 191 -0.66 -11.17 -14.62
C GLY A 191 -1.76 -11.72 -13.71
N PRO A 192 -1.41 -12.64 -12.79
CA PRO A 192 -2.36 -13.40 -11.97
C PRO A 192 -2.90 -12.58 -10.79
N TRP A 193 -3.83 -11.67 -11.06
CA TRP A 193 -4.61 -10.98 -10.03
C TRP A 193 -5.71 -11.89 -9.46
N THR A 194 -5.95 -11.78 -8.16
CA THR A 194 -7.18 -12.26 -7.53
C THR A 194 -8.10 -11.06 -7.35
N TYR A 195 -9.24 -11.08 -8.04
CA TYR A 195 -10.20 -9.98 -8.03
C TYR A 195 -11.19 -10.16 -6.88
N ASN A 196 -11.12 -9.29 -5.89
CA ASN A 196 -12.06 -9.33 -4.77
C ASN A 196 -12.22 -7.95 -4.16
N SER A 197 -13.42 -7.40 -4.32
CA SER A 197 -13.82 -6.12 -3.76
C SER A 197 -13.91 -6.11 -2.23
N VAL A 198 -14.06 -7.28 -1.62
CA VAL A 198 -14.22 -7.47 -0.17
C VAL A 198 -12.95 -8.11 0.39
N THR A 199 -11.93 -7.29 0.60
CA THR A 199 -10.64 -7.72 1.16
C THR A 199 -10.72 -8.13 2.63
N LYS A 200 -11.78 -7.72 3.35
CA LYS A 200 -12.00 -7.97 4.79
C LYS A 200 -10.79 -7.58 5.65
N LEU A 201 -10.29 -6.37 5.43
CA LEU A 201 -9.28 -5.75 6.30
C LEU A 201 -9.92 -5.36 7.65
N ASP A 202 -9.22 -5.63 8.75
CA ASP A 202 -9.54 -5.07 10.06
C ASP A 202 -9.06 -3.60 10.13
N THR A 203 -9.53 -2.90 11.15
CA THR A 203 -9.15 -1.54 11.56
C THR A 203 -7.63 -1.33 11.54
N LEU A 204 -7.21 -0.15 11.08
CA LEU A 204 -5.81 0.29 11.12
C LEU A 204 -5.42 0.60 12.57
N LYS A 205 -4.48 -0.14 13.14
CA LYS A 205 -3.94 0.09 14.48
C LYS A 205 -2.60 -0.61 14.68
N TYR A 206 -2.01 -0.44 15.85
CA TYR A 206 -0.83 -1.20 16.26
C TYR A 206 -1.25 -2.61 16.71
N TYR A 207 -0.95 -3.63 15.89
CA TYR A 207 -1.15 -5.04 16.24
C TYR A 207 0.11 -5.66 16.89
N GLY A 208 0.79 -4.90 17.75
CA GLY A 208 2.02 -5.30 18.43
C GLY A 208 3.34 -4.98 17.71
N GLY A 209 3.28 -4.35 16.53
CA GLY A 209 4.45 -3.84 15.80
C GLY A 209 4.77 -2.36 16.07
N GLN A 210 5.78 -1.82 15.38
CA GLN A 210 6.24 -0.43 15.52
C GLN A 210 5.45 0.59 14.69
N THR A 211 4.65 0.12 13.73
CA THR A 211 3.85 0.94 12.81
C THR A 211 2.41 0.41 12.71
N PRO A 212 1.41 1.26 12.44
CA PRO A 212 0.03 0.83 12.23
C PRO A 212 -0.11 0.02 10.94
N VAL A 213 -0.81 -1.13 11.04
CA VAL A 213 -1.07 -2.05 9.93
C VAL A 213 -2.56 -2.39 9.89
N HIS A 214 -3.10 -2.73 8.71
CA HIS A 214 -4.42 -3.36 8.62
C HIS A 214 -4.29 -4.85 8.92
N GLY A 215 -5.00 -5.32 9.95
CA GLY A 215 -5.15 -6.76 10.20
C GLY A 215 -6.04 -7.43 9.16
N LEU A 216 -6.13 -8.76 9.20
CA LEU A 216 -7.05 -9.54 8.36
C LEU A 216 -8.19 -10.10 9.23
N LEU A 217 -9.44 -9.86 8.82
CA LEU A 217 -10.60 -10.46 9.46
C LEU A 217 -10.79 -11.91 9.00
N SER A 218 -11.51 -12.69 9.81
CA SER A 218 -11.83 -14.09 9.50
C SER A 218 -12.49 -14.23 8.12
N GLY A 219 -11.98 -15.19 7.34
CA GLY A 219 -12.44 -15.47 5.98
C GLY A 219 -12.05 -14.39 4.96
N SER A 220 -11.05 -13.56 5.25
CA SER A 220 -10.41 -12.70 4.26
C SER A 220 -9.83 -13.53 3.12
N PRO A 221 -10.00 -13.11 1.85
CA PRO A 221 -9.35 -13.76 0.70
C PRO A 221 -7.82 -13.63 0.70
N ALA A 222 -7.25 -12.84 1.62
CA ALA A 222 -5.81 -12.65 1.74
C ALA A 222 -5.12 -13.74 2.57
N ILE A 223 -5.88 -14.48 3.39
CA ILE A 223 -5.35 -15.47 4.34
C ILE A 223 -4.85 -16.71 3.57
N ASP A 224 -3.59 -17.09 3.80
CA ASP A 224 -2.86 -18.19 3.18
C ASP A 224 -2.94 -18.20 1.64
N ALA A 225 -3.09 -17.02 1.03
CA ALA A 225 -3.40 -16.89 -0.40
C ALA A 225 -2.21 -16.47 -1.28
N GLY A 226 -1.03 -16.26 -0.68
CA GLY A 226 0.17 -15.86 -1.39
C GLY A 226 0.73 -16.91 -2.36
N GLU A 227 1.61 -16.44 -3.25
CA GLU A 227 2.18 -17.20 -4.37
C GLU A 227 2.92 -18.49 -3.96
N SER A 228 3.67 -18.44 -2.86
CA SER A 228 4.59 -19.50 -2.45
C SER A 228 4.60 -19.65 -0.92
N PRO A 229 4.96 -20.84 -0.39
CA PRO A 229 5.29 -21.02 1.03
C PRO A 229 6.50 -20.20 1.49
N ASN A 230 7.22 -19.54 0.58
CA ASN A 230 8.27 -18.58 0.91
C ASN A 230 7.89 -17.25 0.26
N CYS A 231 7.46 -16.27 1.06
CA CYS A 231 7.37 -14.87 0.64
C CYS A 231 8.74 -14.42 0.15
N THR A 232 8.82 -13.71 -0.97
CA THR A 232 10.09 -13.23 -1.49
C THR A 232 10.05 -11.79 -1.95
N ASP A 233 11.18 -11.12 -1.79
CA ASP A 233 11.43 -9.75 -2.23
C ASP A 233 11.69 -9.63 -3.75
N ALA A 234 12.17 -8.46 -4.18
CA ALA A 234 12.48 -8.16 -5.57
C ALA A 234 13.55 -9.06 -6.21
N ILE A 235 14.48 -9.62 -5.43
CA ILE A 235 15.56 -10.48 -5.91
C ILE A 235 15.30 -11.96 -5.63
N GLY A 236 14.14 -12.29 -5.05
CA GLY A 236 13.77 -13.66 -4.70
C GLY A 236 14.26 -14.11 -3.32
N ALA A 237 14.81 -13.21 -2.50
CA ALA A 237 15.23 -13.55 -1.15
C ALA A 237 14.00 -13.67 -0.21
N PRO A 238 14.00 -14.62 0.75
CA PRO A 238 12.87 -14.81 1.63
C PRO A 238 12.58 -13.59 2.54
N ILE A 239 11.33 -13.15 2.57
CA ILE A 239 10.82 -12.21 3.56
C ILE A 239 10.29 -13.04 4.74
N LEU A 240 11.02 -13.02 5.85
CA LEU A 240 10.76 -13.88 7.01
C LEU A 240 9.89 -13.26 8.09
N LEU A 241 9.67 -11.95 8.03
CA LEU A 241 8.86 -11.21 8.98
C LEU A 241 7.80 -10.39 8.24
N ASP A 242 6.64 -10.18 8.85
CA ASP A 242 5.65 -9.21 8.38
C ASP A 242 5.97 -7.79 8.89
N GLN A 243 5.11 -6.80 8.62
CA GLN A 243 5.33 -5.40 9.03
C GLN A 243 5.60 -5.23 10.52
N ARG A 244 5.05 -6.11 11.35
CA ARG A 244 5.13 -6.01 12.81
C ARG A 244 6.42 -6.58 13.36
N GLY A 245 7.19 -7.27 12.51
CA GLY A 245 8.33 -8.08 12.92
C GLY A 245 7.94 -9.49 13.38
N TYR A 246 6.74 -9.98 13.03
CA TYR A 246 6.31 -11.34 13.33
C TYR A 246 6.62 -12.30 12.19
N VAL A 247 6.94 -13.55 12.52
CA VAL A 247 7.33 -14.58 11.54
C VAL A 247 6.29 -14.75 10.44
N ARG A 248 6.77 -14.91 9.20
CA ARG A 248 5.97 -15.33 8.05
C ARG A 248 6.72 -16.35 7.17
N PRO A 249 6.01 -17.29 6.52
CA PRO A 249 4.59 -17.49 6.64
C PRO A 249 4.17 -18.34 7.85
N VAL A 250 2.98 -18.05 8.37
CA VAL A 250 2.28 -18.82 9.40
C VAL A 250 0.95 -19.26 8.82
N ASN A 251 0.54 -20.51 9.08
CA ASN A 251 -0.75 -20.99 8.61
C ASN A 251 -1.88 -20.25 9.36
N GLY A 252 -2.62 -19.42 8.63
CA GLY A 252 -3.73 -18.60 9.13
C GLY A 252 -5.05 -19.36 9.31
N GLY A 253 -5.08 -20.66 9.00
CA GLY A 253 -6.20 -21.56 9.21
C GLY A 253 -6.74 -22.23 7.94
N VAL A 254 -6.13 -21.98 6.77
CA VAL A 254 -6.45 -22.66 5.51
C VAL A 254 -5.45 -23.80 5.27
N ALA A 255 -5.83 -24.81 4.48
CA ALA A 255 -4.95 -25.94 4.20
C ALA A 255 -3.71 -25.52 3.39
N GLY A 256 -2.52 -25.72 3.97
CA GLY A 256 -1.23 -25.41 3.36
C GLY A 256 -0.62 -24.11 3.90
N ARG A 257 0.65 -24.16 4.32
CA ARG A 257 1.36 -22.99 4.84
C ARG A 257 1.79 -22.09 3.68
N ARG A 258 1.12 -20.96 3.51
CA ARG A 258 1.44 -19.92 2.52
C ARG A 258 1.47 -18.57 3.22
N CYS A 259 2.09 -17.60 2.60
CA CYS A 259 2.00 -16.25 3.09
C CYS A 259 0.60 -15.69 2.93
N ASP A 260 0.23 -14.83 3.85
CA ASP A 260 -0.88 -13.92 3.63
C ASP A 260 -0.50 -12.86 2.59
N ILE A 261 -1.49 -12.46 1.79
CA ILE A 261 -1.38 -11.32 0.89
C ILE A 261 -1.48 -10.04 1.73
N GLY A 262 -0.58 -9.10 1.50
CA GLY A 262 -0.49 -7.82 2.20
C GLY A 262 0.61 -7.79 3.25
N ALA A 263 0.60 -6.70 4.03
CA ALA A 263 1.63 -6.37 5.01
C ALA A 263 1.51 -7.11 6.35
N PHE A 264 0.43 -7.86 6.54
CA PHE A 264 0.08 -8.55 7.77
C PHE A 264 0.05 -10.05 7.55
N GLU A 265 0.58 -10.81 8.51
CA GLU A 265 0.45 -12.27 8.57
C GLU A 265 -0.50 -12.67 9.71
N LEU A 266 -1.58 -13.36 9.43
CA LEU A 266 -2.56 -13.78 10.40
C LEU A 266 -2.05 -14.99 11.18
N TYR A 267 -2.04 -14.84 12.49
CA TYR A 267 -1.81 -15.95 13.39
C TYR A 267 -3.15 -16.55 13.80
N PRO A 268 -3.28 -17.89 13.82
CA PRO A 268 -4.47 -18.53 14.33
C PRO A 268 -4.66 -18.12 15.79
N GLN A 269 -5.86 -17.67 16.15
CA GLN A 269 -6.16 -17.31 17.52
C GLN A 269 -6.02 -18.57 18.39
N SER A 270 -5.06 -18.54 19.32
CA SER A 270 -4.94 -19.58 20.34
C SER A 270 -6.04 -19.36 21.36
N LEU A 271 -7.10 -20.17 21.34
CA LEU A 271 -8.12 -20.13 22.37
C LEU A 271 -7.52 -20.69 23.67
N PHE A 272 -7.09 -19.82 24.57
CA PHE A 272 -6.69 -20.24 25.92
C PHE A 272 -7.95 -20.54 26.72
N LEU A 273 -8.36 -21.80 26.75
CA LEU A 273 -9.37 -22.30 27.69
C LEU A 273 -8.66 -22.58 29.02
N PRO A 274 -8.87 -21.78 30.09
CA PRO A 274 -8.34 -22.15 31.39
C PRO A 274 -8.97 -23.49 31.78
N LEU A 275 -8.13 -24.50 32.01
CA LEU A 275 -8.54 -25.79 32.57
C LEU A 275 -9.14 -25.55 33.95
N ILE A 276 -10.47 -25.52 34.05
CA ILE A 276 -11.14 -25.65 35.34
C ILE A 276 -11.05 -27.12 35.73
N LYS A 277 -10.14 -27.43 36.65
CA LYS A 277 -10.09 -28.74 37.31
C LYS A 277 -11.37 -28.85 38.16
N LYS A 278 -12.22 -29.84 37.83
CA LYS A 278 -13.39 -30.20 38.64
C LYS A 278 -12.97 -30.73 40.01
#